data_AF-A0A2V5UYJ9-F1
#
_entry.id   AF-A0A2V5UYJ9-F1
#
_cell.length_a   1.000
_cell.length_b   1.000
_cell.length_c   1.000
_cell.angle_alpha   90.00
_cell.angle_beta   90.00
_cell.angle_gamma   90.00
#
_symmetry.space_group_name_H-M   'P 1'
#
loop_
_entity.id
_entity.type
_entity.pdbx_description
1 polymer ?
#
loop_
_entity_poly.entity_id
_entity_poly.type
_entity_poly.pdbx_seq_one_letter_code
_entity_poly.pdbx_strand_id
1 'polypeptide(L)'
;IVIIAGAAWLCLPFSKPILQSSVFFSMLTLAIYSGGYVLIFVEERYFEIVYFLLMPMGFYLAGLLLRLKKKLYLRAIPIALLGLFVYSCWIEPIDYLVRWKGVDRGRFEQSKKLARYDIRGKVASDYRWGLTLEIAFYNNYKYYGTTGHGEGGRDVWEELQENDIDYYFVWDPKFKFGSDSKEIINDEIKGLRVYSLKENSKIQ
;
A
#
# COMPACT_ATOMS: atom_id res chain seq x y z
N ILE A 1 7.12 20.68 -1.66
CA ILE A 1 6.62 21.62 -2.71
C ILE A 1 5.17 22.02 -2.45
N VAL A 2 4.23 21.06 -2.30
CA VAL A 2 2.81 21.34 -2.03
C VAL A 2 2.57 22.20 -0.77
N ILE A 3 3.28 21.93 0.32
CA ILE A 3 3.15 22.68 1.59
C ILE A 3 3.64 24.14 1.44
N ILE A 4 4.75 24.34 0.73
CA ILE A 4 5.32 25.68 0.51
C ILE A 4 4.43 26.50 -0.43
N ALA A 5 3.84 25.87 -1.45
CA ALA A 5 2.85 26.49 -2.31
C ALA A 5 1.54 26.83 -1.58
N GLY A 6 1.09 25.97 -0.66
CA GLY A 6 -0.08 26.23 0.20
C GLY A 6 0.14 27.37 1.20
N ALA A 7 1.32 27.43 1.82
CA ALA A 7 1.69 28.51 2.75
C ALA A 7 1.82 29.87 2.03
N ALA A 8 2.43 29.89 0.84
CA ALA A 8 2.53 31.11 0.03
C ALA A 8 1.15 31.64 -0.41
N TRP A 9 0.17 30.75 -0.59
CA TRP A 9 -1.21 31.10 -0.95
C TRP A 9 -2.00 31.74 0.19
N LEU A 10 -1.79 31.28 1.44
CA LEU A 10 -2.41 31.86 2.64
C LEU A 10 -2.01 33.33 2.87
N CYS A 11 -0.85 33.74 2.35
CA CYS A 11 -0.34 35.10 2.46
C CYS A 11 -0.76 36.04 1.32
N LEU A 12 -1.49 35.56 0.30
CA LEU A 12 -1.98 36.42 -0.79
C LEU A 12 -3.28 37.12 -0.39
N PRO A 13 -3.46 38.42 -0.68
CA PRO A 13 -4.69 39.13 -0.38
C PRO A 13 -5.86 38.56 -1.18
N PHE A 14 -6.81 37.93 -0.49
CA PHE A 14 -7.98 37.30 -1.10
C PHE A 14 -8.95 38.34 -1.65
N SER A 15 -9.03 38.47 -2.97
CA SER A 15 -10.07 39.25 -3.64
C SER A 15 -11.42 38.49 -3.61
N LYS A 16 -12.55 39.20 -3.47
CA LYS A 16 -13.91 38.62 -3.47
C LYS A 16 -14.20 37.58 -4.59
N PRO A 17 -13.75 37.74 -5.85
CA PRO A 17 -13.98 36.73 -6.89
C PRO A 17 -13.21 35.41 -6.67
N ILE A 18 -12.10 35.43 -5.93
CA ILE A 18 -11.32 34.21 -5.62
C ILE A 18 -12.09 33.32 -4.64
N LEU A 19 -12.77 33.91 -3.64
CA LEU A 19 -13.58 33.17 -2.65
C LEU A 19 -14.76 32.41 -3.27
N GLN A 20 -15.22 32.80 -4.47
CA GLN A 20 -16.33 32.14 -5.18
C GLN A 20 -15.86 31.13 -6.23
N SER A 21 -14.55 30.90 -6.36
CA SER A 21 -14.00 30.00 -7.39
C SER A 21 -13.95 28.55 -6.91
N SER A 22 -14.19 27.61 -7.83
CA SER A 22 -14.02 26.16 -7.56
C SER A 22 -12.60 25.79 -7.12
N VAL A 23 -11.61 26.62 -7.47
CA VAL A 23 -10.21 26.47 -7.04
C VAL A 23 -10.07 26.69 -5.54
N PHE A 24 -10.75 27.70 -4.99
CA PHE A 24 -10.71 27.97 -3.55
C PHE A 24 -11.25 26.80 -2.74
N PHE A 25 -12.40 26.25 -3.14
CA PHE A 25 -12.96 25.07 -2.49
C PHE A 25 -12.05 23.84 -2.62
N SER A 26 -11.46 23.62 -3.80
CA SER A 26 -10.49 22.52 -4.00
C SER A 26 -9.26 22.65 -3.09
N MET A 27 -8.75 23.87 -2.92
CA MET A 27 -7.63 24.15 -2.02
C MET A 27 -8.00 24.02 -0.54
N LEU A 28 -9.19 24.47 -0.16
CA LEU A 28 -9.70 24.30 1.20
C LEU A 28 -9.86 22.80 1.53
N THR A 29 -10.41 22.01 0.61
CA THR A 29 -10.51 20.55 0.74
C THR A 29 -9.12 19.92 0.88
N LEU A 30 -8.15 20.31 0.06
CA LEU A 30 -6.76 19.86 0.15
C LEU A 30 -6.13 20.17 1.51
N ALA A 31 -6.36 21.37 2.06
CA ALA A 31 -5.82 21.80 3.33
C ALA A 31 -6.45 21.05 4.51
N ILE A 32 -7.77 20.89 4.53
CA ILE A 32 -8.48 20.13 5.56
C ILE A 32 -8.08 18.66 5.51
N TYR A 33 -8.05 18.07 4.31
CA TYR A 33 -7.69 16.67 4.12
C TYR A 33 -6.24 16.42 4.57
N SER A 34 -5.28 17.10 3.96
CA SER A 34 -3.86 16.91 4.28
C SER A 34 -3.55 17.28 5.74
N GLY A 35 -4.14 18.36 6.26
CA GLY A 35 -3.96 18.80 7.64
C GLY A 35 -4.53 17.82 8.67
N GLY A 36 -5.66 17.20 8.37
CA GLY A 36 -6.22 16.12 9.20
C GLY A 36 -5.31 14.90 9.26
N TYR A 37 -4.71 14.52 8.13
CA TYR A 37 -3.76 13.40 8.09
C TYR A 37 -2.46 13.69 8.83
N VAL A 38 -1.96 14.93 8.89
CA VAL A 38 -0.74 15.27 9.66
C VAL A 38 -0.83 14.84 11.14
N LEU A 39 -2.04 14.77 11.71
CA LEU A 39 -2.25 14.40 13.11
C LEU A 39 -2.18 12.87 13.36
N ILE A 40 -2.15 12.05 12.32
CA ILE A 40 -2.19 10.59 12.38
C ILE A 40 -0.93 10.04 11.71
N PHE A 41 -0.44 8.86 12.11
CA PHE A 41 0.67 8.20 11.41
C PHE A 41 0.20 7.82 9.99
N VAL A 42 0.63 8.58 8.98
CA VAL A 42 0.08 8.50 7.62
C VAL A 42 0.77 7.44 6.80
N GLU A 43 0.03 6.39 6.42
CA GLU A 43 0.40 5.52 5.32
C GLU A 43 0.28 6.28 3.99
N GLU A 44 1.25 6.08 3.10
CA GLU A 44 1.36 6.78 1.80
C GLU A 44 0.05 6.75 0.98
N ARG A 45 -0.68 5.63 1.03
CA ARG A 45 -1.97 5.41 0.34
C ARG A 45 -3.03 6.47 0.64
N TYR A 46 -2.96 7.13 1.80
CA TYR A 46 -3.95 8.17 2.14
C TYR A 46 -3.72 9.47 1.36
N PHE A 47 -2.52 9.70 0.83
CA PHE A 47 -2.27 10.86 -0.04
C PHE A 47 -2.75 10.65 -1.48
N GLU A 48 -3.23 9.46 -1.86
CA GLU A 48 -3.76 9.20 -3.21
C GLU A 48 -4.88 10.17 -3.60
N ILE A 49 -5.79 10.49 -2.67
CA ILE A 49 -6.90 11.44 -2.88
C ILE A 49 -6.39 12.86 -3.18
N VAL A 50 -5.25 13.25 -2.60
CA VAL A 50 -4.62 14.56 -2.86
C VAL A 50 -4.23 14.67 -4.34
N TYR A 51 -3.70 13.61 -4.94
CA TYR A 51 -3.35 13.61 -6.37
C TYR A 51 -4.57 13.76 -7.27
N PHE A 52 -5.69 13.09 -6.94
CA PHE A 52 -6.95 13.23 -7.67
C PHE A 52 -7.54 14.64 -7.59
N LEU A 53 -7.31 15.38 -6.50
CA LEU A 53 -7.75 16.78 -6.35
C LEU A 53 -6.81 17.75 -7.09
N LEU A 54 -5.50 17.52 -7.04
CA LEU A 54 -4.50 18.37 -7.69
C LEU A 54 -4.57 18.30 -9.21
N MET A 55 -4.90 17.13 -9.78
CA MET A 55 -4.97 16.94 -11.23
C MET A 55 -5.97 17.89 -11.94
N PRO A 56 -7.29 17.90 -11.62
CA PRO A 56 -8.25 18.78 -12.27
C PRO A 56 -7.98 20.26 -11.95
N MET A 57 -7.49 20.58 -10.75
CA MET A 57 -7.13 21.94 -10.37
C MET A 57 -5.96 22.46 -11.21
N GLY A 58 -4.93 21.64 -11.42
CA GLY A 58 -3.79 21.98 -12.27
C GLY A 58 -4.19 22.17 -13.74
N PHE A 59 -5.06 21.31 -14.28
CA PHE A 59 -5.60 21.50 -15.64
C PHE A 59 -6.44 22.77 -15.78
N TYR A 60 -7.27 23.09 -14.78
CA TYR A 60 -8.05 24.33 -14.77
C TYR A 60 -7.16 25.57 -14.77
N LEU A 61 -6.14 25.61 -13.91
CA LEU A 61 -5.17 26.70 -13.84
C LEU A 61 -4.35 26.82 -15.13
N ALA A 62 -3.93 25.70 -15.72
CA ALA A 62 -3.25 25.70 -17.01
C ALA A 62 -4.15 26.24 -18.13
N GLY A 63 -5.44 25.87 -18.14
CA GLY A 63 -6.43 26.40 -19.07
C GLY A 63 -6.64 27.91 -18.94
N LEU A 64 -6.67 28.44 -17.71
CA LEU A 64 -6.69 29.88 -17.46
C LEU A 64 -5.42 30.57 -17.98
N LEU A 65 -4.26 29.96 -17.72
CA LEU A 65 -2.96 30.48 -18.15
C LEU A 65 -2.85 30.58 -19.67
N LEU A 66 -3.40 29.61 -20.41
CA LEU A 66 -3.46 29.61 -21.88
C LEU A 66 -4.43 30.67 -22.43
N ARG A 67 -5.49 31.02 -21.70
CA ARG A 67 -6.46 32.06 -22.08
C ARG A 67 -5.92 33.48 -21.90
N LEU A 68 -4.90 33.68 -21.07
CA LEU A 68 -4.22 34.96 -20.91
C LEU A 68 -3.47 35.31 -22.20
N LYS A 69 -4.16 35.98 -23.14
CA LYS A 69 -3.58 36.46 -24.40
C LYS A 69 -2.50 37.51 -24.11
N LYS A 70 -1.24 37.09 -24.05
CA LYS A 70 -0.09 37.99 -24.13
C LYS A 70 0.78 37.67 -25.35
N LYS A 71 1.65 38.62 -25.70
CA LYS A 71 2.58 38.61 -26.85
C LYS A 71 3.22 37.24 -27.08
N LEU A 72 3.56 36.91 -28.33
CA LEU A 72 4.05 35.59 -28.77
C LEU A 72 5.17 34.99 -27.88
N TYR A 73 6.09 35.80 -27.37
CA TYR A 73 7.18 35.36 -26.47
C TYR A 73 6.69 34.91 -25.08
N LEU A 74 5.56 35.42 -24.62
CA LEU A 74 4.88 35.00 -23.37
C LEU A 74 4.02 33.75 -23.57
N ARG A 75 3.91 33.21 -24.80
CA ARG A 75 3.22 31.93 -25.04
C ARG A 75 4.11 30.71 -24.77
N ALA A 76 5.43 30.85 -24.81
CA ALA A 76 6.35 29.76 -24.51
C ALA A 76 6.29 29.35 -23.01
N ILE A 77 6.18 30.34 -22.12
CA ILE A 77 6.08 30.12 -20.67
C ILE A 77 4.89 29.23 -20.27
N PRO A 78 3.63 29.52 -20.67
CA PRO A 78 2.48 28.70 -20.32
C PRO A 78 2.54 27.30 -20.93
N ILE A 79 3.12 27.15 -22.13
CA ILE A 79 3.34 25.84 -22.75
C ILE A 79 4.39 25.04 -21.96
N ALA A 80 5.50 25.67 -21.57
CA ALA A 80 6.54 25.05 -20.75
C ALA A 80 6.01 24.64 -19.36
N LEU A 81 5.21 25.49 -18.72
CA LEU A 81 4.56 25.18 -17.44
C LEU A 81 3.54 24.05 -17.56
N LEU A 82 2.78 23.98 -18.66
CA LEU A 82 1.90 22.85 -18.93
C LEU A 82 2.71 21.56 -19.12
N GLY A 83 3.80 21.61 -19.90
CA GLY A 83 4.69 20.48 -20.09
C GLY A 83 5.28 19.98 -18.77
N LEU A 84 5.73 20.90 -17.91
CA LEU A 84 6.23 20.58 -16.57
C LEU A 84 5.14 19.97 -15.68
N PHE A 85 3.92 20.50 -15.72
CA PHE A 85 2.78 19.96 -14.97
C PHE A 85 2.46 18.53 -15.40
N VAL A 86 2.32 18.29 -16.70
CA VAL A 86 2.07 16.94 -17.24
C VAL A 86 3.22 16.01 -16.85
N TYR A 87 4.47 16.43 -17.02
CA TYR A 87 5.62 15.63 -16.60
C TYR A 87 5.56 15.26 -15.10
N SER A 88 5.22 16.22 -14.23
CA SER A 88 5.09 15.97 -12.79
C SER A 88 3.97 15.00 -12.41
N CYS A 89 2.89 14.95 -13.18
CA CYS A 89 1.79 14.03 -12.94
C CYS A 89 2.11 12.58 -13.39
N TRP A 90 3.01 12.43 -14.37
CA TRP A 90 3.31 11.14 -14.98
C TRP A 90 4.56 10.46 -14.42
N ILE A 91 5.50 11.22 -13.84
CA ILE A 91 6.75 10.65 -13.34
C ILE A 91 6.50 9.60 -12.25
N GLU A 92 5.63 9.89 -11.27
CA GLU A 92 5.39 9.00 -10.13
C GLU A 92 4.66 7.70 -10.55
N PRO A 93 3.56 7.73 -11.33
CA PRO A 93 2.94 6.49 -11.82
C PRO A 93 3.89 5.63 -12.66
N ILE A 94 4.73 6.25 -13.51
CA ILE A 94 5.69 5.50 -14.33
C ILE A 94 6.77 4.87 -13.44
N ASP A 95 7.33 5.63 -12.51
CA ASP A 95 8.35 5.15 -11.58
C ASP A 95 7.80 4.03 -10.70
N TYR A 96 6.57 4.18 -10.19
CA TYR A 96 5.85 3.12 -9.48
C TYR A 96 5.72 1.85 -10.34
N LEU A 97 5.20 1.96 -11.57
CA LEU A 97 5.06 0.80 -12.46
C LEU A 97 6.39 0.12 -12.77
N VAL A 98 7.47 0.89 -12.92
CA VAL A 98 8.81 0.34 -13.17
C VAL A 98 9.38 -0.33 -11.93
N ARG A 99 9.28 0.30 -10.75
CA ARG A 99 9.75 -0.25 -9.46
C ARG A 99 9.05 -1.54 -9.10
N TRP A 100 7.74 -1.61 -9.32
CA TRP A 100 6.92 -2.77 -8.96
C TRP A 100 6.86 -3.84 -10.06
N LYS A 101 7.48 -3.59 -11.22
CA LYS A 101 7.49 -4.54 -12.33
C LYS A 101 8.16 -5.85 -11.92
N GLY A 102 7.35 -6.89 -11.77
CA GLY A 102 7.82 -8.24 -11.52
C GLY A 102 8.22 -8.53 -10.07
N VAL A 103 7.98 -7.62 -9.14
CA VAL A 103 8.19 -7.83 -7.70
C VAL A 103 7.40 -9.06 -7.22
N ASP A 104 6.18 -9.24 -7.71
CA ASP A 104 5.30 -10.33 -7.28
C ASP A 104 5.59 -11.68 -7.94
N ARG A 105 6.48 -11.74 -8.95
CA ARG A 105 6.79 -13.00 -9.64
C ARG A 105 7.36 -14.03 -8.68
N GLY A 106 8.21 -13.60 -7.74
CA GLY A 106 8.76 -14.50 -6.73
C GLY A 106 7.69 -15.12 -5.84
N ARG A 107 6.65 -14.33 -5.50
CA ARG A 107 5.56 -14.72 -4.60
C ARG A 107 4.60 -15.69 -5.27
N PHE A 108 4.29 -15.45 -6.54
CA PHE A 108 3.51 -16.37 -7.36
C PHE A 108 4.23 -17.71 -7.60
N GLU A 109 5.54 -17.71 -7.81
CA GLU A 109 6.30 -18.96 -7.94
C GLU A 109 6.39 -19.71 -6.59
N GLN A 110 6.47 -19.00 -5.46
CA GLN A 110 6.36 -19.61 -4.13
C GLN A 110 4.98 -20.21 -3.89
N SER A 111 3.91 -19.52 -4.29
CA SER A 111 2.54 -20.01 -4.12
C SER A 111 2.30 -21.29 -4.94
N LYS A 112 2.78 -21.36 -6.19
CA LYS A 112 2.75 -22.58 -7.02
C LYS A 112 3.45 -23.78 -6.38
N LYS A 113 4.58 -23.57 -5.71
CA LYS A 113 5.28 -24.64 -4.98
C LYS A 113 4.41 -25.15 -3.82
N LEU A 114 3.82 -24.24 -3.06
CA LEU A 114 2.93 -24.55 -1.94
C LEU A 114 1.66 -25.29 -2.33
N ALA A 115 1.12 -25.03 -3.53
CA ALA A 115 -0.08 -25.69 -4.03
C ALA A 115 0.04 -27.23 -4.06
N ARG A 116 1.26 -27.78 -4.09
CA ARG A 116 1.52 -29.23 -4.11
C ARG A 116 1.27 -29.91 -2.76
N TYR A 117 1.23 -29.16 -1.66
CA TYR A 117 1.10 -29.69 -0.31
C TYR A 117 -0.34 -29.77 0.19
N ASP A 118 -1.32 -29.51 -0.68
CA ASP A 118 -2.77 -29.57 -0.41
C ASP A 118 -3.19 -28.90 0.92
N ILE A 119 -2.60 -27.73 1.19
CA ILE A 119 -2.90 -26.95 2.40
C ILE A 119 -4.35 -26.47 2.31
N ARG A 120 -5.23 -27.03 3.13
CA ARG A 120 -6.66 -26.68 3.16
C ARG A 120 -7.09 -26.32 4.57
N GLY A 121 -7.61 -25.11 4.73
CA GLY A 121 -8.13 -24.66 6.01
C GLY A 121 -7.77 -23.21 6.31
N LYS A 122 -7.83 -22.89 7.60
CA LYS A 122 -7.51 -21.60 8.17
C LYS A 122 -6.01 -21.51 8.42
N VAL A 123 -5.39 -20.45 7.91
CA VAL A 123 -3.94 -20.21 7.98
C VAL A 123 -3.65 -18.94 8.74
N ALA A 124 -2.61 -18.97 9.58
CA ALA A 124 -2.07 -17.78 10.22
C ALA A 124 -0.56 -17.69 9.97
N SER A 125 0.04 -16.54 10.29
CA SER A 125 1.50 -16.39 10.25
C SER A 125 2.05 -15.57 11.38
N ASP A 126 3.38 -15.54 11.47
CA ASP A 126 4.11 -14.61 12.31
C ASP A 126 4.07 -13.16 11.74
N TYR A 127 5.11 -12.35 11.99
CA TYR A 127 5.13 -10.92 11.69
C TYR A 127 4.99 -10.59 10.20
N ARG A 128 5.29 -11.53 9.29
CA ARG A 128 5.28 -11.28 7.84
C ARG A 128 3.91 -11.54 7.21
N TRP A 129 2.90 -10.83 7.70
CA TRP A 129 1.53 -11.01 7.22
C TRP A 129 1.32 -10.70 5.75
N GLY A 130 1.95 -9.64 5.23
CA GLY A 130 1.78 -9.25 3.83
C GLY A 130 2.24 -10.36 2.89
N LEU A 131 3.34 -11.02 3.24
CA LEU A 131 3.83 -12.20 2.54
C LEU A 131 2.77 -13.32 2.59
N THR A 132 2.39 -13.78 3.78
CA THR A 132 1.43 -14.89 3.88
C THR A 132 0.10 -14.60 3.19
N LEU A 133 -0.38 -13.36 3.28
CA LEU A 133 -1.60 -12.90 2.62
C LEU A 133 -1.55 -13.06 1.09
N GLU A 134 -0.44 -12.69 0.44
CA GLU A 134 -0.27 -12.89 -1.00
C GLU A 134 -0.31 -14.38 -1.39
N ILE A 135 0.36 -15.24 -0.61
CA ILE A 135 0.37 -16.68 -0.85
C ILE A 135 -1.04 -17.26 -0.66
N ALA A 136 -1.73 -16.84 0.39
CA ALA A 136 -3.09 -17.22 0.68
C ALA A 136 -4.04 -16.77 -0.43
N PHE A 137 -3.85 -15.56 -0.96
CA PHE A 137 -4.61 -15.06 -2.10
C PHE A 137 -4.44 -15.95 -3.34
N TYR A 138 -3.19 -16.27 -3.72
CA TYR A 138 -2.94 -17.09 -4.90
C TYR A 138 -3.41 -18.55 -4.77
N ASN A 139 -3.42 -19.11 -3.56
CA ASN A 139 -3.85 -20.49 -3.31
C ASN A 139 -5.27 -20.61 -2.73
N ASN A 140 -6.01 -19.50 -2.62
CA ASN A 140 -7.35 -19.45 -2.03
C ASN A 140 -7.43 -20.02 -0.59
N TYR A 141 -6.43 -19.72 0.24
CA TYR A 141 -6.44 -20.11 1.64
C TYR A 141 -7.23 -19.12 2.50
N LYS A 142 -7.82 -19.59 3.61
CA LYS A 142 -8.52 -18.73 4.58
C LYS A 142 -7.53 -18.10 5.55
N TYR A 143 -6.97 -16.95 5.19
CA TYR A 143 -6.00 -16.26 6.04
C TYR A 143 -6.66 -15.54 7.22
N TYR A 144 -6.26 -15.93 8.43
CA TYR A 144 -6.74 -15.36 9.69
C TYR A 144 -6.04 -14.05 10.03
N GLY A 145 -4.72 -13.99 9.86
CA GLY A 145 -3.91 -12.85 10.26
C GLY A 145 -2.61 -13.24 10.94
N THR A 146 -1.98 -12.25 11.56
CA THR A 146 -0.80 -12.45 12.42
C THR A 146 -1.21 -13.00 13.77
N THR A 147 -0.45 -13.95 14.29
CA THR A 147 -0.52 -14.38 15.69
C THR A 147 0.88 -14.34 16.31
N GLY A 148 0.97 -14.43 17.64
CA GLY A 148 2.25 -14.52 18.35
C GLY A 148 3.05 -13.20 18.49
N HIS A 149 2.40 -12.04 18.32
CA HIS A 149 2.97 -10.71 18.59
C HIS A 149 2.31 -10.01 19.78
N GLY A 150 1.98 -10.76 20.83
CA GLY A 150 1.46 -10.18 22.06
C GLY A 150 2.59 -9.74 23.00
N GLU A 151 2.64 -8.46 23.37
CA GLU A 151 3.41 -7.92 24.50
C GLU A 151 3.01 -8.52 25.89
N GLY A 152 2.25 -9.63 25.90
CA GLY A 152 1.71 -10.28 27.08
C GLY A 152 2.12 -11.74 27.27
N GLY A 153 3.06 -12.27 26.48
CA GLY A 153 3.65 -13.60 26.72
C GLY A 153 2.69 -14.79 26.62
N ARG A 154 1.56 -14.65 25.91
CA ARG A 154 0.67 -15.78 25.60
C ARG A 154 1.37 -16.75 24.66
N ASP A 155 1.22 -18.05 24.94
CA ASP A 155 1.79 -19.08 24.09
C ASP A 155 1.12 -19.03 22.70
N VAL A 156 1.93 -18.89 21.65
CA VAL A 156 1.47 -18.87 20.26
C VAL A 156 0.65 -20.12 19.96
N TRP A 157 0.98 -21.25 20.59
CA TRP A 157 0.22 -22.48 20.44
C TRP A 157 -1.22 -22.35 20.93
N GLU A 158 -1.44 -21.78 22.12
CA GLU A 158 -2.78 -21.57 22.68
C GLU A 158 -3.62 -20.67 21.77
N GLU A 159 -3.03 -19.56 21.30
CA GLU A 159 -3.71 -18.62 20.40
C GLU A 159 -4.13 -19.30 19.09
N LEU A 160 -3.27 -20.16 18.54
CA LEU A 160 -3.56 -20.88 17.30
C LEU A 160 -4.65 -21.94 17.48
N GLN A 161 -4.69 -22.62 18.64
CA GLN A 161 -5.72 -23.60 18.97
C GLN A 161 -7.08 -22.92 19.22
N GLU A 162 -7.11 -21.84 20.02
CA GLU A 162 -8.34 -21.07 20.29
C GLU A 162 -9.01 -20.54 19.02
N ASN A 163 -8.21 -20.26 17.99
CA ASN A 163 -8.69 -19.71 16.72
C ASN A 163 -8.87 -20.77 15.62
N ASP A 164 -8.81 -22.07 15.95
CA ASP A 164 -8.97 -23.17 15.00
C ASP A 164 -8.04 -23.06 13.78
N ILE A 165 -6.77 -22.68 14.00
CA ILE A 165 -5.80 -22.58 12.91
C ILE A 165 -5.34 -23.98 12.50
N ASP A 166 -5.38 -24.26 11.19
CA ASP A 166 -4.97 -25.55 10.63
C ASP A 166 -3.47 -25.57 10.31
N TYR A 167 -2.95 -24.46 9.78
CA TYR A 167 -1.55 -24.34 9.37
C TYR A 167 -0.95 -23.00 9.79
N TYR A 168 0.30 -23.03 10.23
CA TYR A 168 1.04 -21.83 10.62
C TYR A 168 2.26 -21.59 9.73
N PHE A 169 2.32 -20.39 9.15
CA PHE A 169 3.39 -19.93 8.26
C PHE A 169 4.41 -19.13 9.07
N VAL A 170 5.65 -19.63 9.11
CA VAL A 170 6.73 -19.05 9.89
C VAL A 170 7.82 -18.54 8.96
N TRP A 171 8.07 -17.24 9.05
CA TRP A 171 9.12 -16.54 8.31
C TRP A 171 10.30 -16.14 9.20
N ASP A 172 10.14 -16.13 10.53
CA ASP A 172 11.24 -15.97 11.48
C ASP A 172 12.10 -17.25 11.51
N PRO A 173 13.39 -17.20 11.13
CA PRO A 173 14.29 -18.33 11.26
C PRO A 173 14.48 -18.79 12.72
N LYS A 174 14.28 -17.89 13.70
CA LYS A 174 14.47 -18.17 15.13
C LYS A 174 13.26 -18.86 15.77
N PHE A 175 12.08 -18.70 15.19
CA PHE A 175 10.86 -19.31 15.73
C PHE A 175 10.94 -20.84 15.56
N LYS A 176 10.69 -21.56 16.66
CA LYS A 176 10.61 -23.02 16.69
C LYS A 176 9.37 -23.40 17.49
N PHE A 177 8.52 -24.23 16.91
CA PHE A 177 7.50 -24.92 17.68
C PHE A 177 8.13 -26.03 18.54
N GLY A 178 7.39 -26.47 19.56
CA GLY A 178 7.69 -27.71 20.28
C GLY A 178 7.70 -28.93 19.37
N SER A 179 8.23 -30.04 19.88
CA SER A 179 8.50 -31.30 19.17
C SER A 179 7.33 -31.92 18.40
N ASP A 180 6.11 -31.48 18.70
CA ASP A 180 4.87 -32.16 18.28
C ASP A 180 4.27 -31.59 16.98
N SER A 181 4.85 -30.50 16.46
CA SER A 181 4.42 -29.91 15.19
C SER A 181 5.15 -30.53 14.00
N LYS A 182 4.40 -30.91 12.96
CA LYS A 182 4.97 -31.45 11.72
C LYS A 182 5.19 -30.34 10.71
N GLU A 183 6.46 -30.06 10.39
CA GLU A 183 6.81 -29.23 9.23
C GLU A 183 6.52 -29.98 7.93
N ILE A 184 5.90 -29.29 6.96
CA ILE A 184 5.40 -29.91 5.72
C ILE A 184 6.31 -29.65 4.52
N ILE A 185 7.01 -28.51 4.51
CA ILE A 185 7.66 -27.98 3.30
C ILE A 185 9.19 -28.13 3.27
N ASN A 186 9.83 -28.75 4.27
CA ASN A 186 11.23 -29.17 4.32
C ASN A 186 12.22 -28.25 3.53
N ASP A 187 12.18 -26.95 3.80
CA ASP A 187 13.03 -25.91 3.16
C ASP A 187 12.94 -25.75 1.61
N GLU A 188 11.92 -26.30 0.92
CA GLU A 188 11.73 -26.10 -0.53
C GLU A 188 11.50 -24.62 -0.93
N ILE A 189 11.06 -23.82 0.04
CA ILE A 189 10.87 -22.38 -0.09
C ILE A 189 11.79 -21.69 0.91
N LYS A 190 12.83 -21.03 0.38
CA LYS A 190 13.82 -20.32 1.18
C LYS A 190 13.16 -19.31 2.12
N GLY A 191 13.37 -19.52 3.43
CA GLY A 191 12.91 -18.61 4.48
C GLY A 191 11.45 -18.75 4.86
N LEU A 192 10.76 -19.82 4.42
CA LEU A 192 9.41 -20.16 4.85
C LEU A 192 9.36 -21.57 5.40
N ARG A 193 8.79 -21.72 6.60
CA ARG A 193 8.39 -23.01 7.18
C ARG A 193 6.89 -23.03 7.39
N VAL A 194 6.26 -24.16 7.15
CA VAL A 194 4.81 -24.34 7.31
C VAL A 194 4.58 -25.56 8.20
N TYR A 195 3.86 -25.35 9.29
CA TYR A 195 3.55 -26.36 10.29
C TYR A 195 2.07 -26.75 10.20
N SER A 196 1.79 -28.06 10.20
CA SER A 196 0.44 -28.59 10.42
C SER A 196 0.14 -28.59 11.91
N LEU A 197 -0.97 -27.96 12.32
CA LEU A 197 -1.38 -27.89 13.73
C LEU A 197 -2.43 -28.95 14.10
N LYS A 198 -3.09 -29.56 13.10
CA LYS A 198 -4.00 -30.68 13.31
C LYS A 198 -3.28 -31.99 13.05
N GLU A 199 -3.37 -32.89 14.02
CA GLU A 199 -2.91 -34.27 13.94
C GLU A 199 -3.92 -35.10 13.11
N ASN A 200 -4.11 -34.76 11.83
CA ASN A 200 -4.75 -35.63 10.82
C ASN A 200 -4.77 -34.96 9.44
N SER A 201 -3.71 -35.17 8.67
CA SER A 201 -3.88 -35.52 7.25
C SER A 201 -2.87 -36.61 6.95
N LYS A 202 -3.34 -37.85 7.06
CA LYS A 202 -2.71 -38.97 6.37
C LYS A 202 -2.60 -38.55 4.91
N ILE A 203 -1.37 -38.33 4.46
CA ILE A 203 -1.03 -38.35 3.04
C ILE A 203 -1.42 -39.77 2.59
N GLN A 204 -2.54 -39.87 1.87
CA GLN A 204 -2.91 -41.02 1.05
C GLN A 204 -2.66 -40.64 -0.41
#